data_AF-A0A484T887-F1
#
_entry.id   AF-A0A484T887-F1
#
_cell.length_a   1.000
_cell.length_b   1.000
_cell.length_c   1.000
_cell.angle_alpha   90.00
_cell.angle_beta   90.00
_cell.angle_gamma   90.00
#
_symmetry.space_group_name_H-M   'P 1'
#
loop_
_entity.id
_entity.type
_entity.pdbx_description
1 polymer ?
#
loop_
_entity_poly.entity_id
_entity_poly.type
_entity_poly.pdbx_seq_one_letter_code
_entity_poly.pdbx_strand_id
1 'polypeptide(L)'
;MANQPERIVELSRQVERISHDKIASIVDINQQARYLSLNARIEAARSGEAGRGFAVVANQVQHVSEQITEIADSLRQELAGSIADLIALGESTLGEIRAHEGRRLADLALNMIETMDRNLFERSCDVRWWATDAAVVDVLEDGSAAARHHASQRLGVILDSYTVYLDLWVADASGRVVACGRPARYPGVVGSDVSHAQWFRRGMATASGSDYVAQDIDVEPRLGGAQVAAYATAIRAGGQRDGKPLGVLGIFFDWAHQAGTVVRSVGLSEEEWGRTRCLLVDANYRVIAASDGKGVLADRHYLQAEARRGHYQNAEQALVGYALTPGYETYTGMGWYGVVVQQPSDRFG
;
A
#
# COMPACT_ATOMS: atom_id res chain seq x y z
N MET A 1 -8.61 -0.43 -21.49
CA MET A 1 -9.78 -1.31 -21.67
C MET A 1 -10.57 -1.27 -20.38
N ALA A 2 -11.86 -0.96 -20.40
CA ALA A 2 -12.74 -1.17 -19.24
C ALA A 2 -12.52 -2.61 -18.74
N ASN A 3 -12.48 -2.84 -17.42
CA ASN A 3 -12.50 -4.22 -16.94
C ASN A 3 -13.77 -4.85 -17.53
N GLN A 4 -13.60 -5.98 -18.19
CA GLN A 4 -14.68 -6.65 -18.92
C GLN A 4 -15.96 -6.84 -18.05
N PRO A 5 -15.86 -7.04 -16.72
CA PRO A 5 -17.02 -7.23 -15.86
C PRO A 5 -17.89 -5.98 -15.60
N GLU A 6 -17.35 -4.76 -15.42
CA GLU A 6 -18.23 -3.58 -15.23
C GLU A 6 -19.06 -3.32 -16.49
N ARG A 7 -18.44 -3.54 -17.66
CA ARG A 7 -19.11 -3.38 -18.95
C ARG A 7 -20.19 -4.43 -19.17
N ILE A 8 -20.04 -5.64 -18.62
CA ILE A 8 -21.08 -6.67 -18.63
C ILE A 8 -22.28 -6.21 -17.79
N VAL A 9 -22.07 -5.66 -16.59
CA VAL A 9 -23.17 -5.15 -15.75
C VAL A 9 -23.89 -3.99 -16.43
N GLU A 10 -23.16 -3.03 -16.98
CA GLU A 10 -23.75 -1.90 -17.70
C GLU A 10 -24.54 -2.33 -18.94
N LEU A 11 -23.97 -3.21 -19.77
CA LEU A 11 -24.63 -3.74 -20.96
C LEU A 11 -25.87 -4.56 -20.58
N SER A 12 -25.82 -5.34 -19.50
CA SER A 12 -26.96 -6.12 -19.02
C SER A 12 -28.13 -5.21 -18.64
N ARG A 13 -27.87 -4.10 -17.92
CA ARG A 13 -28.87 -3.07 -17.61
C ARG A 13 -29.38 -2.34 -18.87
N GLN A 14 -28.54 -2.18 -19.88
CA GLN A 14 -28.98 -1.62 -21.16
C GLN A 14 -29.91 -2.59 -21.91
N VAL A 15 -29.55 -3.88 -21.97
CA VAL A 15 -30.38 -4.93 -22.58
C VAL A 15 -31.70 -5.08 -21.85
N GLU A 16 -31.72 -4.92 -20.52
CA GLU A 16 -32.95 -4.89 -19.71
C GLU A 16 -33.93 -3.82 -20.18
N ARG A 17 -33.46 -2.58 -20.27
CA ARG A 17 -34.29 -1.45 -20.70
C ARG A 17 -34.81 -1.64 -22.11
N ILE A 18 -33.92 -2.03 -23.04
CA ILE A 18 -34.32 -2.24 -24.44
C ILE A 18 -35.34 -3.37 -24.55
N SER A 19 -35.11 -4.50 -23.89
CA SER A 19 -36.01 -5.65 -23.92
C SER A 19 -37.37 -5.31 -23.34
N HIS A 20 -37.40 -4.61 -22.19
CA HIS A 20 -38.63 -4.15 -21.56
C HIS A 20 -39.46 -3.27 -22.51
N ASP A 21 -38.84 -2.25 -23.10
CA ASP A 21 -39.51 -1.30 -23.99
C ASP A 21 -40.04 -1.96 -25.27
N LYS A 22 -39.27 -2.89 -25.85
CA LYS A 22 -39.67 -3.59 -27.09
C LYS A 22 -40.75 -4.63 -26.85
N ILE A 23 -40.73 -5.35 -25.73
CA ILE A 23 -41.80 -6.27 -25.37
C ILE A 23 -43.10 -5.50 -25.09
N ALA A 24 -43.03 -4.37 -24.38
CA ALA A 24 -44.19 -3.50 -24.18
C ALA A 24 -44.80 -3.06 -25.53
N SER A 25 -43.95 -2.64 -26.48
CA SER A 25 -44.40 -2.27 -27.82
C SER A 25 -45.09 -3.42 -28.58
N ILE A 26 -44.56 -4.65 -28.46
CA ILE A 26 -45.18 -5.85 -29.08
C ILE A 26 -46.57 -6.10 -28.49
N VAL A 27 -46.69 -6.00 -27.16
CA VAL A 27 -47.98 -6.19 -26.48
C VAL A 27 -48.99 -5.13 -26.91
N ASP A 28 -48.58 -3.87 -27.02
CA ASP A 28 -49.46 -2.77 -27.46
C ASP A 28 -49.97 -2.98 -28.90
N ILE A 29 -49.08 -3.34 -29.84
CA ILE A 29 -49.44 -3.64 -31.23
C ILE A 29 -50.38 -4.83 -31.29
N ASN A 30 -50.11 -5.86 -30.49
CA ASN A 30 -50.91 -7.07 -30.44
C ASN A 30 -52.32 -6.81 -29.89
N GLN A 31 -52.45 -5.96 -28.86
CA GLN A 31 -53.75 -5.51 -28.35
C GLN A 31 -54.54 -4.77 -29.44
N GLN A 32 -53.90 -3.87 -30.20
CA GLN A 32 -54.55 -3.19 -31.31
C GLN A 32 -55.05 -4.17 -32.39
N ALA A 33 -54.23 -5.15 -32.76
CA ALA A 33 -54.61 -6.19 -33.71
C ALA A 33 -55.80 -7.03 -33.21
N ARG A 34 -55.81 -7.37 -31.91
CA ARG A 34 -56.91 -8.08 -31.26
C ARG A 34 -58.21 -7.28 -31.29
N TYR A 35 -58.15 -5.97 -31.01
CA TYR A 35 -59.32 -5.09 -31.12
C TYR A 35 -59.83 -4.98 -32.56
N LEU A 36 -58.94 -4.87 -33.54
CA LEU A 36 -59.32 -4.82 -34.96
C LEU A 36 -60.00 -6.12 -35.41
N SER A 37 -59.45 -7.27 -35.00
CA SER A 37 -60.06 -8.58 -35.23
C SER A 37 -61.43 -8.70 -34.58
N LEU A 38 -61.57 -8.26 -33.33
CA LEU A 38 -62.86 -8.27 -32.63
C LEU A 38 -63.91 -7.44 -33.38
N ASN A 39 -63.54 -6.24 -33.81
CA ASN A 39 -64.41 -5.36 -34.60
C ASN A 39 -64.81 -6.02 -35.93
N ALA A 40 -63.84 -6.61 -36.65
CA ALA A 40 -64.10 -7.33 -37.89
C ALA A 40 -65.04 -8.53 -37.67
N ARG A 41 -64.91 -9.24 -36.55
CA ARG A 41 -65.77 -10.36 -36.20
C ARG A 41 -67.20 -9.93 -35.89
N ILE A 42 -67.37 -8.79 -35.19
CA ILE A 42 -68.68 -8.19 -34.93
C ILE A 42 -69.37 -7.80 -36.25
N GLU A 43 -68.65 -7.15 -37.16
CA GLU A 43 -69.21 -6.72 -38.45
C GLU A 43 -69.50 -7.91 -39.38
N ALA A 44 -68.67 -8.95 -39.35
CA ALA A 44 -68.91 -10.21 -40.04
C ALA A 44 -70.18 -10.91 -39.54
N ALA A 45 -70.42 -10.92 -38.23
CA ALA A 45 -71.65 -11.45 -37.64
C ALA A 45 -72.88 -10.62 -38.04
N ARG A 46 -72.73 -9.29 -38.10
CA ARG A 46 -73.78 -8.36 -38.54
C ARG A 46 -74.17 -8.55 -40.01
N SER A 47 -73.21 -8.89 -40.85
CA SER A 47 -73.40 -9.12 -42.29
C SER A 47 -73.97 -10.50 -42.66
N GLY A 48 -74.21 -11.38 -41.67
CA GLY A 48 -74.84 -12.68 -41.87
C GLY A 48 -74.08 -13.61 -42.83
N GLU A 49 -74.76 -14.18 -43.82
CA GLU A 49 -74.17 -15.10 -44.82
C GLU A 49 -73.00 -14.46 -45.59
N ALA A 50 -73.09 -13.16 -45.92
CA ALA A 50 -72.04 -12.45 -46.66
C ALA A 50 -70.75 -12.23 -45.85
N GLY A 51 -70.82 -12.31 -44.51
CA GLY A 51 -69.69 -12.09 -43.60
C GLY A 51 -68.91 -13.36 -43.23
N ARG A 52 -69.36 -14.57 -43.63
CA ARG A 52 -68.74 -15.84 -43.18
C ARG A 52 -67.23 -15.92 -43.42
N GLY A 53 -66.75 -15.50 -44.60
CA GLY A 53 -65.32 -15.51 -44.92
C GLY A 53 -64.50 -14.58 -44.01
N PHE A 54 -65.03 -13.39 -43.72
CA PHE A 54 -64.40 -12.43 -42.81
C PHE A 54 -64.38 -12.93 -41.36
N ALA A 55 -65.42 -13.64 -40.91
CA ALA A 55 -65.47 -14.22 -39.57
C ALA A 55 -64.33 -15.24 -39.33
N VAL A 56 -64.00 -16.05 -40.33
CA VAL A 56 -62.89 -17.02 -40.25
C VAL A 56 -61.55 -16.29 -40.12
N VAL A 57 -61.31 -15.27 -40.94
CA VAL A 57 -60.09 -14.46 -40.88
C VAL A 57 -59.96 -13.75 -39.53
N ALA A 58 -61.05 -13.15 -39.04
CA ALA A 58 -61.05 -12.49 -37.74
C ALA A 58 -60.69 -13.46 -36.60
N ASN A 59 -61.29 -14.66 -36.57
CA ASN A 59 -60.94 -15.69 -35.58
C ASN A 59 -59.47 -16.11 -35.67
N GLN A 60 -58.92 -16.26 -36.87
CA GLN A 60 -57.50 -16.59 -37.05
C GLN A 60 -56.60 -15.49 -36.51
N VAL A 61 -56.92 -14.21 -36.77
CA VAL A 61 -56.16 -13.07 -36.21
C VAL A 61 -56.25 -13.04 -34.69
N GLN A 62 -57.40 -13.35 -34.11
CA GLN A 62 -57.54 -13.42 -32.66
C GLN A 62 -56.68 -14.54 -32.06
N HIS A 63 -56.69 -15.72 -32.69
CA HIS A 63 -55.86 -16.84 -32.25
C HIS A 63 -54.36 -16.50 -32.32
N VAL A 64 -53.91 -15.90 -33.42
CA VAL A 64 -52.53 -15.42 -33.56
C VAL A 64 -52.20 -14.37 -32.49
N SER A 65 -53.14 -13.48 -32.17
CA SER A 65 -52.93 -12.46 -31.13
C SER A 65 -52.79 -13.08 -29.74
N GLU A 66 -53.52 -14.14 -29.44
CA GLU A 66 -53.38 -14.88 -28.18
C GLU A 66 -51.99 -15.54 -28.09
N GLN A 67 -51.54 -16.19 -29.16
CA GLN A 67 -50.18 -16.76 -29.23
C GLN A 67 -49.07 -15.71 -29.09
N ILE A 68 -49.22 -14.53 -29.71
CA ILE A 68 -48.24 -13.44 -29.56
C ILE A 68 -48.18 -12.97 -28.10
N THR A 69 -49.31 -12.95 -27.38
CA THR A 69 -49.33 -12.56 -25.96
C THR A 69 -48.56 -13.57 -25.12
N GLU A 70 -48.81 -14.86 -25.32
CA GLU A 70 -48.11 -15.95 -24.61
C GLU A 70 -46.60 -15.91 -24.88
N ILE A 71 -46.19 -15.73 -26.14
CA ILE A 71 -44.78 -15.61 -26.52
C ILE A 71 -44.15 -14.37 -25.90
N ALA A 72 -44.83 -13.21 -25.92
CA ALA A 72 -44.33 -11.98 -25.35
C ALA A 72 -44.15 -12.07 -23.83
N ASP A 73 -45.06 -12.75 -23.14
CA ASP A 73 -44.97 -12.96 -21.69
C ASP A 73 -43.86 -13.98 -21.34
N SER A 74 -43.73 -15.09 -22.07
CA SER A 74 -42.60 -16.03 -21.90
C SER A 74 -41.26 -15.34 -22.13
N LEU A 75 -41.16 -14.56 -23.21
CA LEU A 75 -39.97 -13.79 -23.54
C LEU A 75 -39.62 -12.79 -22.44
N ARG A 76 -40.61 -12.10 -21.86
CA ARG A 76 -40.40 -11.16 -20.75
C ARG A 76 -39.82 -11.88 -19.54
N GLN A 77 -40.38 -13.03 -19.19
CA GLN A 77 -39.98 -13.79 -18.01
C GLN A 77 -38.56 -14.37 -18.17
N GLU A 78 -38.28 -14.99 -19.31
CA GLU A 78 -36.97 -15.58 -19.62
C GLU A 78 -35.86 -14.54 -19.69
N LEU A 79 -36.11 -13.39 -20.34
CA LEU A 79 -35.14 -12.29 -20.40
C LEU A 79 -34.91 -11.66 -19.03
N ALA A 80 -35.96 -11.39 -18.25
CA ALA A 80 -35.81 -10.81 -16.93
C ALA A 80 -34.97 -11.72 -16.01
N GLY A 81 -35.22 -13.03 -16.02
CA GLY A 81 -34.40 -14.00 -15.28
C GLY A 81 -32.94 -14.01 -15.74
N SER A 82 -32.72 -14.12 -17.05
CA SER A 82 -31.37 -14.16 -17.63
C SER A 82 -30.55 -12.90 -17.35
N ILE A 83 -31.19 -11.72 -17.41
CA ILE A 83 -30.53 -10.44 -17.10
C ILE A 83 -30.21 -10.33 -15.62
N ALA A 84 -31.13 -10.73 -14.73
CA ALA A 84 -30.88 -10.72 -13.29
C ALA A 84 -29.68 -11.62 -12.94
N ASP A 85 -29.60 -12.81 -13.54
CA ASP A 85 -28.47 -13.72 -13.38
C ASP A 85 -27.15 -13.11 -13.89
N LEU A 86 -27.18 -12.42 -15.04
CA LEU A 86 -26.01 -11.73 -15.60
C LEU A 86 -25.52 -10.59 -14.72
N ILE A 87 -26.44 -9.80 -14.15
CA ILE A 87 -26.10 -8.71 -13.22
C ILE A 87 -25.47 -9.29 -11.95
N ALA A 88 -26.10 -10.31 -11.35
CA ALA A 88 -25.58 -10.97 -10.16
C ALA A 88 -24.19 -11.58 -10.39
N LEU A 89 -23.98 -12.25 -11.52
CA LEU A 89 -22.69 -12.81 -11.91
C LEU A 89 -21.64 -11.72 -12.12
N GLY A 90 -22.01 -10.64 -12.81
CA GLY A 90 -21.13 -9.49 -13.04
C GLY A 90 -20.69 -8.82 -11.73
N GLU A 91 -21.63 -8.56 -10.82
CA GLU A 91 -21.35 -7.96 -9.51
C GLU A 91 -20.49 -8.88 -8.63
N SER A 92 -20.73 -10.19 -8.63
CA SER A 92 -19.87 -11.17 -7.92
C SER A 92 -18.45 -11.16 -8.46
N THR A 93 -18.30 -11.21 -9.78
CA THR A 93 -16.98 -11.20 -10.46
C THR A 93 -16.22 -9.90 -10.14
N LEU A 94 -16.91 -8.76 -10.11
CA LEU A 94 -16.33 -7.48 -9.73
C LEU A 94 -15.84 -7.48 -8.27
N GLY A 95 -16.63 -8.05 -7.36
CA GLY A 95 -16.23 -8.21 -5.96
C GLY A 95 -14.96 -9.05 -5.83
N GLU A 96 -14.88 -10.17 -6.54
CA GLU A 96 -13.71 -11.05 -6.54
C GLU A 96 -12.45 -10.37 -7.08
N ILE A 97 -12.57 -9.64 -8.20
CA ILE A 97 -11.45 -8.89 -8.80
C ILE A 97 -10.93 -7.83 -7.84
N ARG A 98 -11.81 -7.01 -7.26
CA ARG A 98 -11.42 -5.99 -6.28
C ARG A 98 -10.75 -6.60 -5.05
N ALA A 99 -11.27 -7.72 -4.55
CA ALA A 99 -10.66 -8.44 -3.44
C ALA A 99 -9.29 -9.04 -3.80
N HIS A 100 -9.10 -9.47 -5.06
CA HIS A 100 -7.81 -9.94 -5.55
C HIS A 100 -6.79 -8.79 -5.68
N GLU A 101 -7.21 -7.66 -6.27
CA GLU A 101 -6.39 -6.44 -6.34
C GLU A 101 -5.97 -5.98 -4.95
N GLY A 102 -6.90 -5.94 -4.00
CA GLY A 102 -6.63 -5.51 -2.63
C GLY A 102 -5.65 -6.43 -1.91
N ARG A 103 -5.82 -7.76 -2.04
CA ARG A 103 -4.87 -8.75 -1.51
C ARG A 103 -3.47 -8.56 -2.08
N ARG A 104 -3.36 -8.32 -3.40
CA ARG A 104 -2.09 -8.06 -4.07
C ARG A 104 -1.43 -6.77 -3.59
N LEU A 105 -2.18 -5.68 -3.39
CA LEU A 105 -1.62 -4.46 -2.80
C LEU A 105 -1.09 -4.70 -1.38
N ALA A 106 -1.79 -5.53 -0.60
CA ALA A 106 -1.32 -5.93 0.73
C ALA A 106 -0.05 -6.83 0.67
N ASP A 107 0.10 -7.69 -0.35
CA ASP A 107 1.35 -8.43 -0.60
C ASP A 107 2.51 -7.50 -0.95
N LEU A 108 2.26 -6.51 -1.82
CA LEU A 108 3.28 -5.50 -2.17
C LEU A 108 3.69 -4.67 -0.96
N ALA A 109 2.73 -4.27 -0.13
CA ALA A 109 2.99 -3.59 1.15
C ALA A 109 3.85 -4.45 2.08
N LEU A 110 3.55 -5.74 2.20
CA LEU A 110 4.32 -6.68 3.00
C LEU A 110 5.76 -6.80 2.51
N ASN A 111 5.96 -7.00 1.21
CA ASN A 111 7.29 -7.14 0.62
C ASN A 111 8.16 -5.89 0.85
N MET A 112 7.57 -4.69 0.80
CA MET A 112 8.28 -3.45 1.12
C MET A 112 8.75 -3.41 2.58
N ILE A 113 7.84 -3.67 3.53
CA ILE A 113 8.20 -3.57 4.94
C ILE A 113 9.15 -4.68 5.39
N GLU A 114 9.03 -5.90 4.83
CA GLU A 114 9.97 -7.00 5.06
C GLU A 114 11.37 -6.68 4.53
N THR A 115 11.45 -6.09 3.34
CA THR A 115 12.74 -5.63 2.80
C THR A 115 13.37 -4.60 3.73
N MET A 116 12.57 -3.70 4.32
CA MET A 116 13.10 -2.77 5.30
C MET A 116 13.53 -3.42 6.61
N ASP A 117 12.74 -4.32 7.16
CA ASP A 117 13.08 -5.01 8.41
C ASP A 117 14.41 -5.77 8.29
N ARG A 118 14.65 -6.44 7.16
CA ARG A 118 15.93 -7.13 6.91
C ARG A 118 17.10 -6.14 6.87
N ASN A 119 16.94 -5.04 6.14
CA ASN A 119 17.97 -4.00 6.06
C ASN A 119 18.28 -3.38 7.43
N LEU A 120 17.26 -3.22 8.28
CA LEU A 120 17.35 -2.63 9.62
C LEU A 120 17.89 -3.61 10.67
N PHE A 121 17.59 -4.91 10.54
CA PHE A 121 18.14 -5.96 11.40
C PHE A 121 19.67 -5.98 11.36
N GLU A 122 20.26 -5.90 10.16
CA GLU A 122 21.72 -5.91 9.99
C GLU A 122 22.38 -4.75 10.76
N ARG A 123 21.76 -3.57 10.81
CA ARG A 123 22.30 -2.39 11.51
C ARG A 123 22.37 -2.61 13.02
N SER A 124 21.46 -3.41 13.55
CA SER A 124 21.51 -3.81 14.96
C SER A 124 22.77 -4.61 15.28
N CYS A 125 23.18 -5.50 14.36
CA CYS A 125 24.40 -6.30 14.51
C CYS A 125 25.65 -5.42 14.34
N ASP A 126 25.64 -4.56 13.33
CA ASP A 126 26.72 -3.64 13.01
C ASP A 126 27.10 -2.76 14.22
N VAL A 127 26.12 -2.10 14.86
CA VAL A 127 26.40 -1.19 15.99
C VAL A 127 27.01 -1.92 17.19
N ARG A 128 26.55 -3.15 17.48
CA ARG A 128 27.06 -3.94 18.61
C ARG A 128 28.47 -4.45 18.36
N TRP A 129 28.73 -4.90 17.13
CA TRP A 129 30.04 -5.41 16.75
C TRP A 129 31.09 -4.30 16.69
N TRP A 130 30.76 -3.16 16.09
CA TRP A 130 31.71 -2.04 16.00
C TRP A 130 31.96 -1.34 17.33
N ALA A 131 31.03 -1.42 18.28
CA ALA A 131 31.24 -0.94 19.65
C ALA A 131 32.33 -1.74 20.41
N THR A 132 32.75 -2.90 19.90
CA THR A 132 33.85 -3.70 20.45
C THR A 132 35.17 -3.57 19.67
N ASP A 133 35.23 -2.78 18.59
CA ASP A 133 36.49 -2.56 17.86
C ASP A 133 37.49 -1.84 18.78
N ALA A 134 38.73 -2.33 18.81
CA ALA A 134 39.77 -1.81 19.69
C ALA A 134 39.96 -0.30 19.54
N ALA A 135 39.96 0.24 18.32
CA ALA A 135 40.14 1.68 18.12
C ALA A 135 38.96 2.51 18.66
N VAL A 136 37.75 1.95 18.66
CA VAL A 136 36.53 2.58 19.21
C VAL A 136 36.54 2.55 20.75
N VAL A 137 37.11 1.50 21.35
CA VAL A 137 37.28 1.39 22.80
C VAL A 137 38.44 2.26 23.29
N ASP A 138 39.61 2.11 22.68
CA ASP A 138 40.86 2.77 23.08
C ASP A 138 40.75 4.31 23.07
N VAL A 139 39.98 4.88 22.14
CA VAL A 139 39.79 6.34 22.08
C VAL A 139 39.07 6.90 23.31
N LEU A 140 38.25 6.09 24.00
CA LEU A 140 37.58 6.47 25.24
C LEU A 140 38.41 6.17 26.49
N GLU A 141 39.38 5.25 26.40
CA GLU A 141 40.26 4.89 27.52
C GLU A 141 41.52 5.78 27.58
N ASP A 142 42.17 6.03 26.43
CA ASP A 142 43.38 6.88 26.32
C ASP A 142 43.01 8.35 26.13
N GLY A 143 42.04 8.64 25.25
CA GLY A 143 41.58 10.01 24.97
C GLY A 143 42.59 10.92 24.27
N SER A 144 43.78 10.41 23.91
CA SER A 144 44.84 11.14 23.23
C SER A 144 44.44 11.58 21.81
N ALA A 145 45.14 12.59 21.27
CA ALA A 145 44.94 13.03 19.89
C ALA A 145 45.26 11.91 18.87
N ALA A 146 46.24 11.05 19.19
CA ALA A 146 46.60 9.92 18.37
C ALA A 146 45.48 8.86 18.35
N ALA A 147 44.89 8.54 19.51
CA ALA A 147 43.77 7.61 19.60
C ALA A 147 42.53 8.13 18.84
N ARG A 148 42.21 9.43 18.94
CA ARG A 148 41.11 10.05 18.17
C ARG A 148 41.33 9.97 16.66
N HIS A 149 42.56 10.21 16.21
CA HIS A 149 42.92 10.10 14.80
C HIS A 149 42.79 8.65 14.31
N HIS A 150 43.32 7.68 15.06
CA HIS A 150 43.24 6.26 14.74
C HIS A 150 41.78 5.76 14.69
N ALA A 151 40.97 6.12 15.68
CA ALA A 151 39.55 5.79 15.69
C ALA A 151 38.82 6.34 14.46
N SER A 152 39.05 7.62 14.13
CA SER A 152 38.43 8.24 12.94
C SER A 152 38.84 7.55 11.64
N GLN A 153 40.11 7.16 11.49
CA GLN A 153 40.58 6.38 10.34
C GLN A 153 39.90 5.02 10.26
N ARG A 154 39.78 4.30 11.39
CA ARG A 154 39.14 2.97 11.44
C ARG A 154 37.65 3.04 11.10
N LEU A 155 36.93 4.02 11.62
CA LEU A 155 35.54 4.30 11.24
C LEU A 155 35.40 4.63 9.76
N GLY A 156 36.36 5.36 9.18
CA GLY A 156 36.43 5.62 7.74
C GLY A 156 36.55 4.34 6.90
N VAL A 157 37.43 3.42 7.29
CA VAL A 157 37.59 2.11 6.62
C VAL A 157 36.30 1.28 6.66
N ILE A 158 35.59 1.31 7.80
CA ILE A 158 34.26 0.68 7.92
C ILE A 158 33.31 1.31 6.90
N LEU A 159 33.24 2.64 6.84
CA LEU A 159 32.35 3.36 5.92
C LEU A 159 32.68 3.19 4.44
N ASP A 160 33.92 2.86 4.09
CA ASP A 160 34.30 2.53 2.71
C ASP A 160 33.78 1.13 2.29
N SER A 161 33.57 0.24 3.27
CA SER A 161 33.01 -1.11 3.05
C SER A 161 31.48 -1.15 3.16
N TYR A 162 30.90 -0.31 4.04
CA TYR A 162 29.47 -0.26 4.34
C TYR A 162 28.88 1.10 3.88
N THR A 163 28.59 1.20 2.58
CA THR A 163 28.21 2.45 1.91
C THR A 163 26.80 2.97 2.24
N VAL A 164 26.01 2.21 2.99
CA VAL A 164 24.64 2.56 3.39
C VAL A 164 24.56 3.53 4.57
N TYR A 165 25.69 3.80 5.23
CA TYR A 165 25.80 4.71 6.36
C TYR A 165 26.30 6.08 5.92
N LEU A 166 25.72 7.14 6.50
CA LEU A 166 26.22 8.49 6.32
C LEU A 166 27.50 8.71 7.12
N ASP A 167 27.50 8.31 8.39
CA ASP A 167 28.63 8.42 9.31
C ASP A 167 28.47 7.53 10.55
N LEU A 168 29.57 7.36 11.31
CA LEU A 168 29.62 6.69 12.61
C LEU A 168 30.28 7.62 13.61
N TRP A 169 29.70 7.80 14.80
CA TRP A 169 30.19 8.72 15.83
C TRP A 169 30.48 8.02 17.15
N VAL A 170 31.63 8.33 17.73
CA VAL A 170 31.99 7.91 19.09
C VAL A 170 31.82 9.11 20.00
N ALA A 171 30.89 9.01 20.95
CA ALA A 171 30.68 10.00 21.99
C ALA A 171 31.15 9.49 23.34
N ASP A 172 31.83 10.34 24.12
CA ASP A 172 32.23 10.00 25.49
C ASP A 172 31.02 9.98 26.46
N ALA A 173 31.24 9.56 27.71
CA ALA A 173 30.20 9.50 28.73
C ALA A 173 29.52 10.86 29.04
N SER A 174 30.13 11.98 28.67
CA SER A 174 29.52 13.32 28.81
C SER A 174 28.64 13.71 27.62
N GLY A 175 28.67 12.94 26.53
CA GLY A 175 27.96 13.23 25.29
C GLY A 175 28.76 14.08 24.32
N ARG A 176 30.08 14.24 24.51
CA ARG A 176 30.91 14.93 23.52
C ARG A 176 31.41 13.95 22.47
N VAL A 177 31.21 14.26 21.20
CA VAL A 177 31.73 13.43 20.09
C VAL A 177 33.25 13.58 20.00
N VAL A 178 33.99 12.48 20.15
CA VAL A 178 35.47 12.47 20.17
C VAL A 178 36.09 11.96 18.87
N ALA A 179 35.34 11.19 18.08
CA ALA A 179 35.74 10.70 16.76
C ALA A 179 34.52 10.50 15.86
N CYS A 180 34.71 10.66 14.55
CA CYS A 180 33.72 10.31 13.53
C CYS A 180 34.40 9.71 12.29
N GLY A 181 33.65 8.98 11.46
CA GLY A 181 34.19 8.30 10.27
C GLY A 181 34.46 9.21 9.08
N ARG A 182 33.72 10.32 8.91
CA ARG A 182 33.90 11.27 7.79
C ARG A 182 34.15 12.70 8.24
N PRO A 183 35.21 13.00 9.02
CA PRO A 183 35.47 14.34 9.55
C PRO A 183 35.66 15.41 8.45
N ALA A 184 36.15 15.03 7.27
CA ALA A 184 36.28 15.95 6.14
C ALA A 184 34.91 16.32 5.51
N ARG A 185 33.94 15.39 5.54
CA ARG A 185 32.58 15.61 5.01
C ARG A 185 31.70 16.35 6.03
N TYR A 186 31.90 16.07 7.31
CA TYR A 186 31.11 16.64 8.41
C TYR A 186 32.03 17.28 9.48
N PRO A 187 32.67 18.43 9.19
CA PRO A 187 33.69 19.02 10.06
C PRO A 187 33.16 19.51 11.42
N GLY A 188 31.85 19.72 11.56
CA GLY A 188 31.21 20.16 12.81
C GLY A 188 30.80 19.05 13.77
N VAL A 189 31.09 17.78 13.43
CA VAL A 189 30.69 16.62 14.24
C VAL A 189 31.59 16.44 15.45
N VAL A 190 32.91 16.36 15.24
CA VAL A 190 33.87 16.19 16.35
C VAL A 190 33.83 17.41 17.26
N GLY A 191 33.71 17.17 18.56
CA GLY A 191 33.58 18.19 19.59
C GLY A 191 32.16 18.68 19.83
N SER A 192 31.17 18.23 19.05
CA SER A 192 29.77 18.56 19.29
C SER A 192 29.19 17.83 20.50
N ASP A 193 28.17 18.44 21.11
CA ASP A 193 27.42 17.89 22.23
C ASP A 193 26.15 17.18 21.74
N VAL A 194 26.05 15.89 22.05
CA VAL A 194 24.93 14.99 21.76
C VAL A 194 24.31 14.41 23.03
N SER A 195 24.65 14.93 24.22
CA SER A 195 24.13 14.46 25.52
C SER A 195 22.60 14.47 25.62
N HIS A 196 21.94 15.37 24.89
CA HIS A 196 20.48 15.48 24.83
C HIS A 196 19.84 14.52 23.82
N ALA A 197 20.61 14.01 22.85
CA ALA A 197 20.11 13.17 21.77
C ALA A 197 19.52 11.87 22.32
N GLN A 198 18.39 11.43 21.75
CA GLN A 198 17.67 10.26 22.25
C GLN A 198 18.50 8.97 22.07
N TRP A 199 19.12 8.78 20.90
CA TRP A 199 20.02 7.65 20.63
C TRP A 199 21.18 7.60 21.64
N PHE A 200 21.76 8.74 22.02
CA PHE A 200 22.86 8.79 23.00
C PHE A 200 22.38 8.38 24.38
N ARG A 201 21.34 9.04 24.92
CA ARG A 201 20.83 8.75 26.27
C ARG A 201 20.38 7.30 26.42
N ARG A 202 19.67 6.78 25.41
CA ARG A 202 19.21 5.38 25.41
C ARG A 202 20.37 4.40 25.19
N GLY A 203 21.33 4.75 24.31
CA GLY A 203 22.52 3.94 24.06
C GLY A 203 23.37 3.78 25.32
N MET A 204 23.56 4.86 26.08
CA MET A 204 24.26 4.84 27.36
C MET A 204 23.52 4.01 28.43
N ALA A 205 22.20 3.89 28.31
CA ALA A 205 21.34 3.13 29.22
C ALA A 205 21.20 1.64 28.84
N THR A 206 21.88 1.15 27.79
CA THR A 206 21.87 -0.28 27.48
C THR A 206 22.46 -1.09 28.65
N ALA A 207 21.92 -2.28 28.94
CA ALA A 207 22.35 -3.05 30.09
C ALA A 207 23.62 -3.87 29.79
N SER A 208 23.72 -4.39 28.57
CA SER A 208 24.84 -5.22 28.10
C SER A 208 25.33 -4.78 26.72
N GLY A 209 26.54 -5.18 26.32
CA GLY A 209 27.08 -5.00 24.95
C GLY A 209 26.30 -5.79 23.88
N SER A 210 25.42 -6.71 24.29
CA SER A 210 24.48 -7.38 23.40
C SER A 210 23.21 -6.57 23.12
N ASP A 211 22.98 -5.49 23.87
CA ASP A 211 21.82 -4.63 23.68
C ASP A 211 22.14 -3.52 22.69
N TYR A 212 21.08 -2.91 22.15
CA TYR A 212 21.17 -1.79 21.23
C TYR A 212 19.87 -0.98 21.29
N VAL A 213 19.92 0.17 20.66
CA VAL A 213 18.78 1.06 20.48
C VAL A 213 18.62 1.33 19.00
N ALA A 214 17.40 1.18 18.49
CA ALA A 214 16.96 1.77 17.23
C ALA A 214 16.08 2.99 17.54
N GLN A 215 16.36 4.11 16.89
CA GLN A 215 15.51 5.30 16.92
C GLN A 215 14.56 5.31 15.72
N ASP A 216 13.40 5.93 15.89
CA ASP A 216 12.54 6.27 14.75
C ASP A 216 13.25 7.26 13.81
N ILE A 217 12.70 7.47 12.61
CA ILE A 217 13.31 8.31 11.59
C ILE A 217 13.29 9.76 12.03
N ASP A 218 14.46 10.39 11.95
CA ASP A 218 14.65 11.79 12.31
C ASP A 218 15.61 12.48 11.34
N VAL A 219 15.73 13.80 11.48
CA VAL A 219 16.67 14.62 10.71
C VAL A 219 17.88 14.95 11.58
N GLU A 220 19.09 14.66 11.11
CA GLU A 220 20.33 15.00 11.82
C GLU A 220 20.97 16.27 11.21
N PRO A 221 20.91 17.43 11.91
CA PRO A 221 21.43 18.69 11.38
C PRO A 221 22.93 18.63 11.04
N ARG A 222 23.74 17.88 11.81
CA ARG A 222 25.19 17.81 11.59
C ARG A 222 25.58 16.91 10.42
N LEU A 223 24.64 16.11 9.91
CA LEU A 223 24.76 15.34 8.67
C LEU A 223 24.12 16.07 7.49
N GLY A 224 24.04 17.41 7.56
CA GLY A 224 23.47 18.25 6.50
C GLY A 224 21.93 18.22 6.46
N GLY A 225 21.27 17.90 7.58
CA GLY A 225 19.82 17.75 7.63
C GLY A 225 19.33 16.49 6.90
N ALA A 226 20.15 15.45 6.85
CA ALA A 226 19.76 14.17 6.26
C ALA A 226 18.75 13.42 7.14
N GLN A 227 17.87 12.66 6.51
CA GLN A 227 16.99 11.72 7.21
C GLN A 227 17.78 10.48 7.60
N VAL A 228 17.70 10.09 8.87
CA VAL A 228 18.50 9.00 9.43
C VAL A 228 17.65 8.02 10.22
N ALA A 229 18.01 6.75 10.13
CA ALA A 229 17.70 5.78 11.16
C ALA A 229 18.95 5.62 12.05
N ALA A 230 18.88 6.14 13.28
CA ALA A 230 20.01 6.09 14.21
C ALA A 230 19.98 4.81 15.04
N TYR A 231 21.11 4.11 15.07
CA TYR A 231 21.34 2.97 15.96
C TYR A 231 22.43 3.31 16.95
N ALA A 232 22.27 2.86 18.19
CA ALA A 232 23.23 3.17 19.25
C ALA A 232 23.41 2.05 20.25
N THR A 233 24.62 1.93 20.79
CA THR A 233 24.88 1.13 22.00
C THR A 233 26.07 1.68 22.77
N ALA A 234 26.12 1.37 24.07
CA ALA A 234 27.24 1.75 24.90
C ALA A 234 28.53 1.03 24.46
N ILE A 235 29.61 1.80 24.33
CA ILE A 235 30.97 1.29 24.23
C ILE A 235 31.44 0.99 25.66
N ARG A 236 31.95 -0.21 25.90
CA ARG A 236 32.27 -0.71 27.26
C ARG A 236 33.76 -0.96 27.42
N ALA A 237 34.24 -0.79 28.65
CA ALA A 237 35.64 -0.96 29.00
C ALA A 237 36.20 -2.30 28.51
N GLY A 238 37.37 -2.24 27.86
CA GLY A 238 38.03 -3.39 27.23
C GLY A 238 37.20 -4.13 26.17
N GLY A 239 36.16 -3.51 25.60
CA GLY A 239 35.24 -4.15 24.65
C GLY A 239 34.41 -5.28 25.28
N GLN A 240 34.34 -5.37 26.61
CA GLN A 240 33.68 -6.48 27.30
C GLN A 240 32.16 -6.32 27.32
N ARG A 241 31.46 -7.45 27.17
CA ARG A 241 29.99 -7.52 27.17
C ARG A 241 29.36 -6.82 28.38
N ASP A 242 29.89 -7.08 29.57
CA ASP A 242 29.36 -6.55 30.84
C ASP A 242 30.31 -5.49 31.45
N GLY A 243 31.20 -4.93 30.64
CA GLY A 243 32.12 -3.88 31.05
C GLY A 243 31.38 -2.58 31.41
N LYS A 244 32.04 -1.73 32.21
CA LYS A 244 31.53 -0.40 32.53
C LYS A 244 31.36 0.41 31.23
N PRO A 245 30.20 1.02 30.97
CA PRO A 245 30.01 1.85 29.79
C PRO A 245 30.87 3.13 29.89
N LEU A 246 31.62 3.40 28.83
CA LEU A 246 32.59 4.51 28.69
C LEU A 246 32.04 5.66 27.84
N GLY A 247 31.08 5.35 26.98
CA GLY A 247 30.53 6.25 25.98
C GLY A 247 29.55 5.50 25.07
N VAL A 248 29.21 6.07 23.93
CA VAL A 248 28.21 5.51 23.01
C VAL A 248 28.75 5.55 21.57
N LEU A 249 28.58 4.43 20.86
CA LEU A 249 28.69 4.41 19.41
C LEU A 249 27.31 4.69 18.81
N GLY A 250 27.20 5.77 18.03
CA GLY A 250 26.04 6.07 17.20
C GLY A 250 26.36 5.79 15.73
N ILE A 251 25.50 5.09 15.03
CA ILE A 251 25.63 4.84 13.59
C ILE A 251 24.38 5.36 12.86
N PHE A 252 24.61 6.07 11.75
CA PHE A 252 23.56 6.84 11.08
C PHE A 252 23.32 6.28 9.68
N PHE A 253 22.27 5.48 9.56
CA PHE A 253 21.86 4.86 8.30
C PHE A 253 21.19 5.89 7.39
N ASP A 254 21.56 5.92 6.10
CA ASP A 254 20.96 6.83 5.10
C ASP A 254 19.53 6.40 4.77
N TRP A 255 18.59 6.85 5.57
CA TRP A 255 17.20 6.43 5.45
C TRP A 255 16.57 6.88 4.13
N ALA A 256 16.80 8.13 3.73
CA ALA A 256 16.18 8.70 2.54
C ALA A 256 16.54 7.91 1.27
N HIS A 257 17.81 7.54 1.12
CA HIS A 257 18.26 6.77 -0.03
C HIS A 257 17.71 5.34 -0.03
N GLN A 258 17.81 4.65 1.12
CA GLN A 258 17.49 3.23 1.24
C GLN A 258 15.97 2.99 1.18
N ALA A 259 15.20 3.72 1.99
CA ALA A 259 13.75 3.64 1.98
C ALA A 259 13.16 4.14 0.66
N GLY A 260 13.76 5.18 0.07
CA GLY A 260 13.39 5.71 -1.24
C GLY A 260 13.57 4.71 -2.38
N THR A 261 14.55 3.81 -2.27
CA THR A 261 14.75 2.72 -3.24
C THR A 261 13.66 1.66 -3.07
N VAL A 262 13.33 1.27 -1.85
CA VAL A 262 12.28 0.27 -1.56
C VAL A 262 10.92 0.71 -2.06
N VAL A 263 10.49 1.93 -1.73
CA VAL A 263 9.17 2.43 -2.15
C VAL A 263 9.06 2.71 -3.65
N ARG A 264 10.16 2.77 -4.39
CA ARG A 264 10.19 2.95 -5.86
C ARG A 264 10.47 1.68 -6.66
N SER A 265 10.84 0.59 -5.99
CA SER A 265 11.18 -0.68 -6.64
C SER A 265 10.05 -1.72 -6.52
N VAL A 266 8.84 -1.28 -6.18
CA VAL A 266 7.66 -2.14 -6.09
C VAL A 266 7.30 -2.67 -7.48
N GLY A 267 6.95 -3.96 -7.57
CA GLY A 267 6.59 -4.64 -8.82
C GLY A 267 5.25 -4.20 -9.40
N LEU A 268 5.19 -2.94 -9.87
CA LEU A 268 4.05 -2.31 -10.53
C LEU A 268 4.40 -2.05 -12.00
N SER A 269 3.41 -2.22 -12.88
CA SER A 269 3.49 -1.78 -14.27
C SER A 269 3.49 -0.25 -14.39
N GLU A 270 3.89 0.29 -15.55
CA GLU A 270 3.86 1.74 -15.79
C GLU A 270 2.45 2.36 -15.63
N GLU A 271 1.41 1.66 -16.09
CA GLU A 271 0.01 2.10 -15.91
C GLU A 271 -0.37 2.16 -14.41
N GLU A 272 0.10 1.19 -13.62
CA GLU A 272 -0.16 1.18 -12.18
C GLU A 272 0.61 2.29 -11.46
N TRP A 273 1.87 2.53 -11.81
CA TRP A 273 2.65 3.62 -11.23
C TRP A 273 1.99 4.98 -11.41
N GLY A 274 1.33 5.22 -12.55
CA GLY A 274 0.59 6.45 -12.82
C GLY A 274 -0.53 6.76 -11.82
N ARG A 275 -1.01 5.75 -11.09
CA ARG A 275 -2.13 5.85 -10.13
C ARG A 275 -1.83 5.26 -8.75
N THR A 276 -0.59 4.88 -8.48
CA THR A 276 -0.22 4.17 -7.24
C THR A 276 0.85 4.93 -6.48
N ARG A 277 0.63 5.09 -5.17
CA ARG A 277 1.58 5.67 -4.23
C ARG A 277 1.96 4.62 -3.20
N CYS A 278 3.27 4.40 -3.06
CA CYS A 278 3.84 3.46 -2.09
C CYS A 278 4.45 4.25 -0.93
N LEU A 279 4.16 3.83 0.30
CA LEU A 279 4.55 4.52 1.52
C LEU A 279 5.15 3.54 2.53
N LEU A 280 6.03 4.07 3.36
CA LEU A 280 6.35 3.53 4.67
C LEU A 280 5.87 4.54 5.71
N VAL A 281 5.18 4.06 6.74
CA VAL A 281 4.70 4.91 7.85
C VAL A 281 5.15 4.35 9.20
N ASP A 282 5.47 5.23 10.14
CA ASP A 282 5.88 4.83 11.48
C ASP A 282 4.69 4.36 12.35
N ALA A 283 4.96 3.97 13.59
CA ALA A 283 3.93 3.48 14.52
C ALA A 283 2.86 4.54 14.87
N ASN A 284 3.12 5.81 14.59
CA ASN A 284 2.20 6.93 14.75
C ASN A 284 1.59 7.39 13.41
N TYR A 285 1.75 6.58 12.36
CA TYR A 285 1.31 6.83 11.00
C TYR A 285 1.98 8.02 10.31
N ARG A 286 3.10 8.54 10.82
CA ARG A 286 3.88 9.58 10.12
C ARG A 286 4.53 8.96 8.89
N VAL A 287 4.46 9.65 7.76
CA VAL A 287 5.09 9.20 6.53
C VAL A 287 6.60 9.27 6.70
N ILE A 288 7.26 8.12 6.70
CA ILE A 288 8.73 8.03 6.78
C ILE A 288 9.36 7.77 5.42
N ALA A 289 8.62 7.26 4.44
CA ALA A 289 9.04 7.26 3.03
C ALA A 289 7.83 7.30 2.11
N ALA A 290 7.99 7.88 0.92
CA ALA A 290 6.96 7.92 -0.11
C ALA A 290 7.58 7.84 -1.52
N SER A 291 6.95 7.08 -2.43
CA SER A 291 7.42 6.90 -3.81
C SER A 291 7.52 8.22 -4.58
N ASP A 292 6.62 9.18 -4.29
CA ASP A 292 6.57 10.53 -4.85
C ASP A 292 7.33 11.57 -4.00
N GLY A 293 7.92 11.17 -2.87
CA GLY A 293 8.63 12.04 -1.94
C GLY A 293 7.77 13.06 -1.19
N LYS A 294 6.45 13.09 -1.41
CA LYS A 294 5.57 14.09 -0.79
C LYS A 294 5.27 13.73 0.67
N GLY A 295 5.20 14.73 1.54
CA GLY A 295 4.76 14.57 2.92
C GLY A 295 5.72 13.82 3.84
N VAL A 296 6.93 13.47 3.37
CA VAL A 296 7.91 12.71 4.17
C VAL A 296 8.31 13.53 5.42
N LEU A 297 8.15 12.92 6.59
CA LEU A 297 8.29 13.46 7.94
C LEU A 297 7.33 14.59 8.34
N ALA A 298 6.47 15.05 7.43
CA ALA A 298 5.50 16.13 7.67
C ALA A 298 4.05 15.61 7.81
N ASP A 299 3.67 14.68 6.94
CA ASP A 299 2.30 14.19 6.84
C ASP A 299 2.09 12.91 7.66
N ARG A 300 0.83 12.64 7.96
CA ARG A 300 0.38 11.36 8.52
C ARG A 300 -0.62 10.68 7.59
N HIS A 301 -0.49 9.36 7.45
CA HIS A 301 -1.41 8.53 6.69
C HIS A 301 -2.07 7.50 7.61
N TYR A 302 -3.17 7.90 8.24
CA TYR A 302 -3.92 7.06 9.17
C TYR A 302 -4.51 5.84 8.45
N LEU A 303 -4.38 4.67 9.07
CA LEU A 303 -4.86 3.40 8.52
C LEU A 303 -6.13 2.92 9.23
N GLN A 304 -7.06 2.37 8.46
CA GLN A 304 -8.19 1.58 8.95
C GLN A 304 -7.74 0.12 9.13
N ALA A 305 -6.75 -0.09 10.00
CA ALA A 305 -6.13 -1.39 10.19
C ALA A 305 -6.94 -2.25 11.18
N GLU A 306 -7.63 -3.28 10.68
CA GLU A 306 -8.35 -4.26 11.50
C GLU A 306 -7.50 -5.50 11.82
N ALA A 307 -6.41 -5.69 11.08
CA ALA A 307 -5.48 -6.80 11.24
C ALA A 307 -4.03 -6.32 11.05
N ARG A 308 -3.05 -7.23 11.21
CA ARG A 308 -1.64 -6.94 10.92
C ARG A 308 -1.39 -6.69 9.43
N ARG A 309 -2.22 -7.25 8.56
CA ARG A 309 -2.15 -7.08 7.12
C ARG A 309 -3.57 -7.11 6.56
N GLY A 310 -3.88 -6.25 5.61
CA GLY A 310 -5.20 -6.20 5.02
C GLY A 310 -5.31 -5.19 3.89
N HIS A 311 -6.53 -4.98 3.44
CA HIS A 311 -6.86 -3.96 2.46
C HIS A 311 -8.24 -3.39 2.75
N TYR A 312 -8.48 -2.16 2.31
CA TYR A 312 -9.78 -1.49 2.38
C TYR A 312 -9.89 -0.47 1.26
N GLN A 313 -11.11 -0.01 1.00
CA GLN A 313 -11.35 1.13 0.11
C GLN A 313 -11.58 2.38 0.96
N ASN A 314 -10.86 3.46 0.67
CA ASN A 314 -11.00 4.71 1.40
C ASN A 314 -12.18 5.57 0.88
N ALA A 315 -12.42 6.72 1.52
CA ALA A 315 -13.50 7.64 1.13
C ALA A 315 -13.35 8.21 -0.29
N GLU A 316 -12.13 8.29 -0.80
CA GLU A 316 -11.79 8.75 -2.16
C GLU A 316 -11.86 7.62 -3.20
N GLN A 317 -12.44 6.46 -2.84
CA GLN A 317 -12.52 5.27 -3.68
C GLN A 317 -11.17 4.60 -4.00
N ALA A 318 -10.06 5.07 -3.42
CA ALA A 318 -8.75 4.45 -3.58
C ALA A 318 -8.68 3.12 -2.81
N LEU A 319 -8.06 2.12 -3.43
CA LEU A 319 -7.79 0.84 -2.81
C LEU A 319 -6.48 0.95 -2.03
N VAL A 320 -6.53 0.63 -0.73
CA VAL A 320 -5.38 0.72 0.17
C VAL A 320 -5.04 -0.69 0.63
N GLY A 321 -3.83 -1.17 0.30
CA GLY A 321 -3.23 -2.35 0.89
C GLY A 321 -2.20 -1.95 1.95
N TYR A 322 -2.18 -2.66 3.08
CA TYR A 322 -1.26 -2.37 4.17
C TYR A 322 -0.73 -3.64 4.84
N ALA A 323 0.47 -3.53 5.42
CA ALA A 323 1.09 -4.59 6.20
C ALA A 323 1.96 -4.00 7.31
N LEU A 324 1.73 -4.43 8.55
CA LEU A 324 2.56 -4.17 9.72
C LEU A 324 3.85 -4.99 9.62
N THR A 325 4.97 -4.38 10.02
CA THR A 325 6.27 -5.04 10.19
C THR A 325 6.14 -6.41 10.87
N PRO A 326 6.54 -7.51 10.20
CA PRO A 326 6.61 -8.82 10.84
C PRO A 326 7.84 -8.95 11.76
N GLY A 327 8.82 -8.05 11.62
CA GLY A 327 10.15 -8.23 12.21
C GLY A 327 11.00 -9.20 11.38
N TYR A 328 12.25 -9.38 11.80
CA TYR A 328 13.19 -10.29 11.15
C TYR A 328 14.19 -10.83 12.18
N GLU A 329 14.28 -12.15 12.31
CA GLU A 329 15.13 -12.83 13.30
C GLU A 329 14.89 -12.30 14.73
N THR A 330 15.88 -11.63 15.35
CA THR A 330 15.76 -11.04 16.69
C THR A 330 15.32 -9.57 16.69
N TYR A 331 15.12 -8.98 15.51
CA TYR A 331 14.57 -7.63 15.38
C TYR A 331 13.04 -7.70 15.30
N THR A 332 12.36 -7.21 16.33
CA THR A 332 10.90 -7.33 16.47
C THR A 332 10.10 -6.37 15.58
N GLY A 333 10.77 -5.50 14.82
CA GLY A 333 10.12 -4.41 14.10
C GLY A 333 9.84 -3.19 14.97
N MET A 334 9.63 -2.04 14.33
CA MET A 334 9.39 -0.74 14.98
C MET A 334 7.91 -0.35 15.06
N GLY A 335 7.00 -1.29 14.79
CA GLY A 335 5.57 -1.01 14.66
C GLY A 335 5.19 -0.26 13.37
N TRP A 336 6.08 -0.25 12.38
CA TRP A 336 5.90 0.45 11.12
C TRP A 336 5.04 -0.34 10.14
N TYR A 337 4.46 0.36 9.16
CA TYR A 337 3.66 -0.25 8.11
C TYR A 337 4.22 0.05 6.72
N GLY A 338 4.20 -0.96 5.86
CA GLY A 338 4.16 -0.76 4.41
C GLY A 338 2.73 -0.45 3.98
N VAL A 339 2.57 0.50 3.06
CA VAL A 339 1.26 0.91 2.55
C VAL A 339 1.34 1.15 1.05
N VAL A 340 0.35 0.64 0.31
CA VAL A 340 0.17 0.90 -1.12
C VAL A 340 -1.22 1.46 -1.33
N VAL A 341 -1.29 2.68 -1.85
CA VAL A 341 -2.54 3.39 -2.16
C VAL A 341 -2.67 3.46 -3.67
N GLN A 342 -3.70 2.85 -4.22
CA GLN A 342 -3.97 2.84 -5.66
C GLN A 342 -5.30 3.54 -5.95
N GLN A 343 -5.23 4.60 -6.75
CA GLN A 343 -6.42 5.31 -7.21
C GLN A 343 -7.19 4.46 -8.23
N PRO A 344 -8.53 4.64 -8.35
CA PRO A 344 -9.30 4.07 -9.44
C PRO A 344 -8.68 4.41 -10.79
N SER A 345 -8.87 3.56 -11.79
CA SER A 345 -8.42 3.90 -13.14
C SER A 345 -9.36 4.95 -13.74
N ASP A 346 -8.81 6.11 -14.16
CA ASP A 346 -9.54 7.22 -14.82
C ASP A 346 -10.11 6.85 -16.21
N ARG A 347 -10.21 5.57 -16.58
CA ARG A 347 -10.73 5.12 -17.89
C ARG A 347 -12.24 5.32 -18.08
N PHE A 348 -12.87 6.15 -17.25
CA PHE A 348 -14.30 6.40 -17.22
C PHE A 348 -14.66 7.90 -17.26
N GLY A 349 -13.73 8.76 -17.70
CA GLY A 349 -14.01 10.16 -18.06
C GLY A 349 -14.42 10.32 -19.52
#